data_AF-A0A0D1M1T1-F1
#
_entry.id   AF-A0A0D1M1T1-F1
#
_cell.length_a   1.000
_cell.length_b   1.000
_cell.length_c   1.000
_cell.angle_alpha   90.00
_cell.angle_beta   90.00
_cell.angle_gamma   90.00
#
_symmetry.space_group_name_H-M   'P 1'
#
loop_
_entity.id
_entity.type
_entity.pdbx_description
1 polymer ?
#
loop_
_entity_poly.entity_id
_entity_poly.type
_entity_poly.pdbx_seq_one_letter_code
_entity_poly.pdbx_strand_id
1 'polypeptide(L)'
;MNANSIPDVENLVAALDRLTAAVTAPEKSPWLSKIKAYNYLDVSPKTFQKLINKGVIKPHSLFEFGVARELFNQSELDEAIKRL
;
A
#
# COMPACT_ATOMS: atom_id res chain seq x y z
N MET A 1 -35.07 -25.01 31.85
CA MET A 1 -33.87 -24.55 32.58
C MET A 1 -33.04 -23.75 31.61
N ASN A 2 -32.90 -22.46 31.86
CA ASN A 2 -32.28 -21.49 30.95
C ASN A 2 -30.76 -21.58 31.08
N ALA A 3 -30.08 -22.14 30.09
CA ALA A 3 -28.65 -21.90 29.91
C ALA A 3 -28.52 -20.63 29.06
N ASN A 4 -28.48 -19.47 29.72
CA ASN A 4 -27.96 -18.27 29.08
C ASN A 4 -26.48 -18.54 28.82
N SER A 5 -26.15 -19.01 27.61
CA SER A 5 -24.78 -19.04 27.12
C SER A 5 -24.27 -17.61 27.16
N ILE A 6 -23.47 -17.29 28.18
CA ILE A 6 -22.75 -16.03 28.27
C ILE A 6 -21.93 -15.95 26.97
N PRO A 7 -22.20 -14.98 26.08
CA PRO A 7 -21.41 -14.86 24.86
C PRO A 7 -19.96 -14.70 25.27
N ASP A 8 -19.10 -15.52 24.66
CA ASP A 8 -17.67 -15.64 24.95
C ASP A 8 -17.00 -14.25 24.94
N VAL A 9 -16.95 -13.64 26.13
CA VAL A 9 -16.48 -12.27 26.33
C VAL A 9 -15.01 -12.17 25.94
N GLU A 10 -14.25 -13.25 26.12
CA GLU A 10 -12.85 -13.33 25.74
C GLU A 10 -12.69 -13.25 24.21
N ASN A 11 -13.52 -13.97 23.45
CA ASN A 11 -13.52 -13.87 22.00
C ASN A 11 -13.91 -12.47 21.48
N LEU A 12 -14.84 -11.79 22.15
CA LEU A 12 -15.21 -10.41 21.83
C LEU A 12 -14.06 -9.43 22.11
N VAL A 13 -13.39 -9.55 23.25
CA VAL A 13 -12.23 -8.73 23.60
C VAL A 13 -11.09 -8.96 22.60
N ALA A 14 -10.78 -10.22 22.26
CA ALA A 14 -9.76 -10.54 21.27
C ALA A 14 -10.08 -9.98 19.87
N ALA A 15 -11.36 -9.95 19.48
CA ALA A 15 -11.78 -9.34 18.21
C ALA A 15 -11.60 -7.81 18.23
N LEU A 16 -11.92 -7.15 19.34
CA LEU A 16 -11.74 -5.71 19.53
C LEU A 16 -10.26 -5.32 19.54
N ASP A 17 -9.39 -6.13 20.14
CA ASP A 17 -7.95 -5.90 20.13
C ASP A 17 -7.36 -6.02 18.72
N ARG A 18 -7.80 -7.03 17.95
CA ARG A 18 -7.39 -7.18 16.54
C ARG A 18 -7.86 -6.01 15.68
N LEU A 19 -9.10 -5.54 15.89
CA LEU A 19 -9.62 -4.36 15.21
C LEU A 19 -8.79 -3.14 15.58
N THR A 20 -8.59 -2.89 16.86
CA THR A 20 -7.80 -1.74 17.37
C THR A 20 -6.40 -1.76 16.79
N ALA A 21 -5.71 -2.91 16.77
CA ALA A 21 -4.41 -3.06 16.15
C ALA A 21 -4.43 -2.75 14.63
N ALA A 22 -5.48 -3.14 13.92
CA ALA A 22 -5.64 -2.82 12.49
C ALA A 22 -5.91 -1.33 12.24
N VAL A 23 -6.68 -0.65 13.10
CA VAL A 23 -7.01 0.78 12.94
C VAL A 23 -5.88 1.69 13.43
N THR A 24 -5.10 1.23 14.42
CA THR A 24 -3.97 2.00 15.01
C THR A 24 -2.64 1.73 14.34
N ALA A 25 -2.54 0.69 13.51
CA ALA A 25 -1.38 0.49 12.66
C ALA A 25 -1.18 1.74 11.80
N PRO A 26 0.03 2.34 11.77
CA PRO A 26 0.28 3.46 10.87
C PRO A 26 -0.03 2.98 9.46
N GLU A 27 -0.96 3.65 8.79
CA GLU A 27 -1.29 3.37 7.39
C GLU A 27 0.04 3.30 6.64
N LYS A 28 0.38 2.12 6.11
CA LYS A 28 1.56 1.99 5.25
C LYS A 28 1.30 2.94 4.10
N SER A 29 2.05 4.04 4.08
CA SER A 29 1.90 5.05 3.03
C SER A 29 1.90 4.34 1.67
N PRO A 30 0.85 4.54 0.85
CA PRO A 30 0.76 3.89 -0.47
C PRO A 30 1.82 4.43 -1.44
N TRP A 31 2.58 5.45 -1.01
CA TRP A 31 3.60 6.12 -1.80
C TRP A 31 4.97 5.47 -1.61
N LEU A 32 5.49 4.91 -2.70
CA LEU A 32 6.79 4.28 -2.80
C LEU A 32 7.81 5.23 -3.42
N SER A 33 9.07 5.15 -2.97
CA SER A 33 10.18 5.73 -3.74
C SER A 33 10.44 4.90 -4.98
N LYS A 34 11.17 5.46 -5.96
CA LYS A 34 11.55 4.76 -7.19
C LYS A 34 12.15 3.37 -6.95
N ILE A 35 13.04 3.26 -5.98
CA ILE A 35 13.69 1.98 -5.59
C ILE A 35 12.66 0.97 -5.09
N LYS A 36 11.77 1.40 -4.20
CA LYS A 36 10.71 0.53 -3.68
C LYS A 36 9.71 0.15 -4.77
N ALA A 37 9.42 1.05 -5.70
CA ALA A 37 8.45 0.82 -6.76
C ALA A 37 8.91 -0.24 -7.77
N TYR A 38 10.15 -0.20 -8.26
CA TYR A 38 10.61 -1.25 -9.19
C TYR A 38 10.81 -2.61 -8.49
N ASN A 39 11.17 -2.60 -7.19
CA ASN A 39 11.24 -3.82 -6.39
C ASN A 39 9.85 -4.41 -6.14
N TYR A 40 8.84 -3.56 -5.93
CA TYR A 40 7.46 -3.98 -5.73
C TYR A 40 6.89 -4.69 -6.97
N LEU A 41 7.24 -4.22 -8.17
CA LEU A 41 6.83 -4.86 -9.43
C LEU A 41 7.75 -6.01 -9.87
N ASP A 42 8.82 -6.31 -9.12
CA ASP A 42 9.84 -7.29 -9.49
C ASP A 42 10.41 -7.11 -10.90
N VAL A 43 10.72 -5.85 -11.27
CA VAL A 43 11.29 -5.52 -12.58
C VAL A 43 12.66 -4.86 -12.45
N SER A 44 13.50 -5.03 -13.48
CA SER A 44 14.79 -4.35 -13.51
C SER A 44 14.61 -2.82 -13.52
N PRO A 45 15.54 -2.04 -12.93
CA PRO A 45 15.48 -0.57 -12.94
C PRO A 45 15.40 0.01 -14.36
N LYS A 46 16.06 -0.64 -15.34
CA LYS A 46 16.02 -0.24 -16.76
C LYS A 46 14.64 -0.46 -17.36
N THR A 47 13.99 -1.59 -17.05
CA THR A 47 12.62 -1.89 -17.49
C THR A 47 11.64 -0.90 -16.86
N PHE A 48 11.76 -0.64 -15.57
CA PHE A 48 10.93 0.34 -14.87
C PHE A 48 11.03 1.74 -15.51
N GLN A 49 12.24 2.21 -15.82
CA GLN A 49 12.43 3.48 -16.50
C GLN A 49 11.80 3.50 -17.90
N LYS A 50 11.85 2.38 -18.65
CA LYS A 50 11.16 2.27 -19.95
C LYS A 50 9.64 2.37 -19.79
N LEU A 51 9.06 1.78 -18.74
CA LEU A 51 7.62 1.87 -18.46
C LEU A 51 7.19 3.29 -18.11
N ILE A 52 8.02 4.03 -17.35
CA ILE A 52 7.82 5.46 -17.10
C ILE A 52 7.87 6.25 -18.40
N ASN A 53 8.92 6.07 -19.21
CA ASN A 53 9.11 6.81 -20.45
C ASN A 53 7.99 6.54 -21.48
N LYS A 54 7.37 5.35 -21.44
CA LYS A 54 6.21 5.00 -22.26
C LYS A 54 4.87 5.51 -21.68
N GLY A 55 4.88 6.13 -20.51
CA GLY A 55 3.68 6.64 -19.83
C GLY A 55 2.80 5.55 -19.20
N VAL A 56 3.29 4.31 -19.11
CA VAL A 56 2.56 3.19 -18.47
C VAL A 56 2.55 3.38 -16.95
N ILE A 57 3.66 3.81 -16.37
CA ILE A 57 3.80 4.14 -14.96
C ILE A 57 3.94 5.66 -14.82
N LYS A 58 3.15 6.26 -13.94
CA LYS A 58 3.19 7.70 -13.69
C LYS A 58 4.03 8.02 -12.45
N PRO A 59 5.11 8.80 -12.57
CA PRO A 59 5.80 9.37 -11.41
C PRO A 59 5.05 10.60 -10.90
N HIS A 60 4.94 10.73 -9.58
CA HIS A 60 4.42 11.93 -8.91
C HIS A 60 5.58 12.67 -8.26
N SER A 61 5.83 13.89 -8.71
CA SER A 61 6.94 14.70 -8.24
C SER A 61 6.47 15.71 -7.20
N LEU A 62 7.22 15.83 -6.10
CA LEU A 62 7.02 16.91 -5.12
C LEU A 62 7.89 18.15 -5.43
N PHE A 63 8.46 18.21 -6.63
CA PHE A 63 9.38 19.28 -7.02
C PHE A 63 8.73 20.66 -7.00
N GLU A 64 7.44 20.75 -7.30
CA GLU A 64 6.66 21.98 -7.21
C GLU A 64 6.60 22.57 -5.79
N PHE A 65 6.84 21.73 -4.76
CA PHE A 65 6.93 22.13 -3.36
C PHE A 65 8.37 22.26 -2.86
N GLY A 66 9.36 22.28 -3.77
CA GLY A 66 10.79 22.40 -3.42
C GLY A 66 11.43 21.09 -2.94
N VAL A 67 10.75 19.94 -3.09
CA VAL A 67 11.26 18.64 -2.68
C VAL A 67 11.63 17.81 -3.91
N ALA A 68 12.92 17.53 -4.09
CA ALA A 68 13.43 16.69 -5.18
C ALA A 68 13.17 15.20 -4.91
N ARG A 69 11.89 14.81 -4.87
CA ARG A 69 11.46 13.43 -4.61
C ARG A 69 10.36 13.02 -5.57
N GLU A 70 10.59 11.90 -6.25
CA GLU A 70 9.59 11.19 -7.03
C GLU A 70 8.97 10.07 -6.19
N LEU A 71 7.64 10.01 -6.21
CA LEU A 71 6.81 9.03 -5.52
C LEU A 71 5.93 8.28 -6.53
N PHE A 72 5.61 7.04 -6.19
CA PHE A 72 4.81 6.13 -7.02
C PHE A 72 3.73 5.51 -6.14
N ASN A 73 2.48 5.54 -6.58
CA ASN A 73 1.37 5.00 -5.79
C ASN A 73 1.19 3.49 -6.05
N GLN A 74 1.09 2.67 -5.01
CA GLN A 74 0.94 1.20 -5.16
C GLN A 74 -0.26 0.82 -6.04
N SER A 75 -1.44 1.42 -5.81
CA SER A 75 -2.64 1.10 -6.60
C SER A 75 -2.49 1.46 -8.08
N GLU A 76 -1.78 2.54 -8.40
CA GLU A 76 -1.49 2.90 -9.80
C GLU A 76 -0.51 1.92 -10.45
N LEU A 77 0.45 1.40 -9.68
CA LEU A 77 1.37 0.39 -10.17
C LEU A 77 0.65 -0.95 -10.44
N ASP A 78 -0.28 -1.35 -9.57
CA ASP A 78 -1.12 -2.54 -9.78
C ASP A 78 -1.98 -2.41 -11.04
N GLU A 79 -2.61 -1.25 -11.22
CA GLU A 79 -3.39 -0.95 -12.43
C GLU A 79 -2.51 -0.91 -13.69
N ALA A 80 -1.27 -0.45 -13.58
CA ALA A 80 -0.33 -0.45 -14.69
C ALA A 80 0.05 -1.87 -15.12
N ILE A 81 0.26 -2.80 -14.17
CA ILE A 81 0.55 -4.20 -14.49
C ILE A 81 -0.64 -4.88 -15.15
N LYS A 82 -1.87 -4.66 -14.68
CA LYS A 82 -3.07 -5.27 -15.28
C LYS A 82 -3.27 -4.91 -16.76
N ARG A 83 -2.66 -3.82 -17.22
CA ARG A 83 -2.76 -3.30 -18.59
C ARG A 83 -1.61 -3.75 -19.50
N LEU A 84 -0.60 -4.43 -18.95
CA LEU A 84 0.52 -5.02 -19.69
C LEU A 84 0.13 -6.41 -20.22
#